data_AF-W2TPI4-F1
#
_entry.id   AF-W2TPI4-F1
#
_cell.length_a   1.000
_cell.length_b   1.000
_cell.length_c   1.000
_cell.angle_alpha   90.00
_cell.angle_beta   90.00
_cell.angle_gamma   90.00
#
_symmetry.space_group_name_H-M   'P 1'
#
loop_
_entity.id
_entity.type
_entity.pdbx_description
1 polymer ?
#
loop_
_entity_poly.entity_id
_entity_poly.type
_entity_poly.pdbx_seq_one_letter_code
_entity_poly.pdbx_strand_id
1 'polypeptide(L)'
;MSALLLVVLIASVVGTATTASEGFCEDYLDCMKRLETKQNDCLLTERNVQMSTSDSCTRRKWDVKMDLNGLHLRRAELARDCVQKNIKDAIVSESTLNKDQLRACRSVHSKFSFVPGNQRRKRSSTIKRGSKKGDSRQKALICRKDTKIWHKQCSELAKCCPLTEDCKVNTKEIMEQIFEERRKLRDLNENCHN
;
A
#
# COMPACT_ATOMS: atom_id res chain seq x y z
N MET A 1 7.20 -1.95 75.81
CA MET A 1 8.33 -1.34 75.08
C MET A 1 8.57 -2.20 73.84
N SER A 2 7.73 -2.11 72.81
CA SER A 2 7.77 -1.15 71.69
C SER A 2 9.08 -1.18 70.91
N ALA A 3 9.08 -1.94 69.81
CA ALA A 3 9.96 -1.72 68.67
C ALA A 3 9.19 -2.14 67.39
N LEU A 4 8.33 -1.23 66.92
CA LEU A 4 7.72 -1.29 65.60
C LEU A 4 8.77 -0.82 64.58
N LEU A 5 9.32 -1.75 63.81
CA LEU A 5 10.16 -1.48 62.65
C LEU A 5 9.25 -1.03 61.49
N LEU A 6 9.20 0.28 61.28
CA LEU A 6 8.56 0.93 60.14
C LEU A 6 9.45 0.75 58.90
N VAL A 7 9.08 -0.19 58.03
CA VAL A 7 9.67 -0.31 56.68
C VAL A 7 9.01 0.73 55.79
N VAL A 8 9.72 1.82 55.52
CA VAL A 8 9.31 2.85 54.56
C VAL A 8 9.62 2.34 53.14
N LEU A 9 8.63 1.73 52.49
CA LEU A 9 8.66 1.45 51.05
C LEU A 9 8.40 2.76 50.29
N ILE A 10 9.47 3.42 49.83
CA ILE A 10 9.38 4.50 48.85
C ILE A 10 9.11 3.85 47.50
N ALA A 11 7.82 3.74 47.14
CA ALA A 11 7.42 3.39 45.78
C ALA A 11 7.60 4.63 44.89
N SER A 12 8.74 4.70 44.21
CA SER A 12 8.99 5.67 43.15
C SER A 12 8.02 5.41 42.00
N VAL A 13 6.93 6.18 41.94
CA VAL A 13 6.01 6.20 40.80
C VAL A 13 6.75 6.87 39.63
N VAL A 14 7.50 6.08 38.86
CA VAL A 14 7.90 6.46 37.50
C VAL A 14 6.65 6.29 36.64
N GLY A 15 5.88 7.37 36.52
CA GLY A 15 4.82 7.47 35.52
C GLY A 15 5.46 7.43 34.15
N THR A 16 5.52 6.25 33.54
CA THR A 16 5.69 6.13 32.09
C THR A 16 4.46 6.74 31.46
N ALA A 17 4.57 7.99 31.02
CA ALA A 17 3.62 8.56 30.08
C ALA A 17 3.72 7.73 28.80
N THR A 18 2.92 6.66 28.72
CA THR A 18 2.63 5.98 27.48
C THR A 18 1.86 6.97 26.63
N THR A 19 2.58 7.75 25.82
CA THR A 19 1.98 8.44 24.68
C THR A 19 1.33 7.36 23.84
N ALA A 20 0.00 7.27 23.87
CA ALA A 20 -0.74 6.35 23.02
C ALA A 20 -0.31 6.58 21.58
N SER A 21 -0.03 5.52 20.82
CA SER A 21 0.20 5.66 19.37
C SER A 21 -1.04 6.27 18.73
N GLU A 22 -0.83 7.12 17.73
CA GLU A 22 -1.96 7.70 16.98
C GLU A 22 -2.50 6.70 15.93
N GLY A 23 -1.82 5.57 15.75
CA GLY A 23 -2.28 4.46 14.92
C GLY A 23 -1.88 4.60 13.45
N PHE A 24 -0.88 5.43 13.14
CA PHE A 24 -0.50 5.74 11.76
C PHE A 24 0.08 4.52 11.04
N CYS A 25 0.83 3.66 11.74
CA CYS A 25 1.34 2.43 11.18
C CYS A 25 0.22 1.41 10.91
N GLU A 26 -0.79 1.33 11.77
CA GLU A 26 -1.98 0.50 11.57
C GLU A 26 -2.80 0.97 10.36
N ASP A 27 -2.98 2.28 10.21
CA ASP A 27 -3.64 2.88 9.04
C ASP A 27 -2.89 2.59 7.74
N TYR A 28 -1.56 2.68 7.78
CA TYR A 28 -0.72 2.30 6.66
C TYR A 28 -0.91 0.81 6.31
N LEU A 29 -0.94 -0.08 7.30
CA LEU A 29 -1.18 -1.51 7.09
C LEU A 29 -2.56 -1.78 6.47
N ASP A 30 -3.63 -1.13 6.94
CA ASP A 30 -4.96 -1.26 6.34
C ASP A 30 -4.96 -0.76 4.89
N CYS A 31 -4.31 0.38 4.63
CA CYS A 31 -4.15 0.90 3.28
C CYS A 31 -3.47 -0.11 2.36
N MET A 32 -2.33 -0.67 2.78
CA MET A 32 -1.56 -1.62 1.99
C MET A 32 -2.35 -2.91 1.72
N LYS A 33 -3.09 -3.42 2.71
CA LYS A 33 -3.96 -4.59 2.53
C LYS A 33 -5.07 -4.34 1.50
N ARG A 34 -5.69 -3.15 1.51
CA ARG A 34 -6.68 -2.76 0.49
C ARG A 34 -6.03 -2.60 -0.88
N LEU A 35 -4.84 -2.00 -0.96
CA LEU A 35 -4.08 -1.85 -2.20
C LEU A 35 -3.75 -3.22 -2.82
N GLU A 36 -3.26 -4.17 -2.04
CA GLU A 36 -2.98 -5.53 -2.52
C GLU A 36 -4.22 -6.23 -3.05
N THR A 37 -5.36 -6.09 -2.37
CA THR A 37 -6.65 -6.64 -2.83
C THR A 37 -7.01 -6.05 -4.19
N LYS A 38 -6.86 -4.73 -4.36
CA LYS A 38 -7.11 -4.06 -5.65
C LYS A 38 -6.14 -4.49 -6.74
N GLN A 39 -4.85 -4.63 -6.42
CA GLN A 39 -3.84 -5.09 -7.38
C GLN A 39 -4.13 -6.52 -7.86
N ASN A 40 -4.50 -7.42 -6.96
CA ASN A 40 -4.91 -8.79 -7.30
C ASN A 40 -6.14 -8.81 -8.21
N ASP A 41 -7.19 -8.04 -7.88
CA ASP A 41 -8.39 -7.90 -8.71
C ASP A 41 -8.04 -7.38 -10.13
N CYS A 42 -7.10 -6.43 -10.21
CA CYS A 42 -6.63 -5.90 -11.49
C CYS A 42 -5.90 -6.95 -12.32
N LEU A 43 -4.97 -7.70 -11.72
CA LEU A 43 -4.21 -8.74 -12.41
C LEU A 43 -5.14 -9.79 -13.03
N LEU A 44 -6.16 -10.22 -12.29
CA LEU A 44 -7.18 -11.15 -12.79
C LEU A 44 -7.97 -10.55 -13.95
N THR A 45 -8.39 -9.29 -13.83
CA THR A 45 -9.15 -8.59 -14.86
C THR A 45 -8.33 -8.39 -16.14
N GLU A 46 -7.06 -8.01 -16.00
CA GLU A 46 -6.17 -7.75 -17.13
C GLU A 46 -5.83 -9.02 -17.89
N ARG A 47 -5.52 -10.12 -17.21
CA ARG A 47 -5.24 -11.44 -17.84
C ARG A 47 -6.37 -11.84 -18.79
N ASN A 48 -7.62 -11.62 -18.38
CA ASN A 48 -8.79 -11.96 -19.17
C ASN A 48 -8.99 -11.08 -20.43
N VAL A 49 -8.33 -9.91 -20.52
CA VAL A 49 -8.44 -8.99 -21.66
C VAL A 49 -7.49 -9.37 -22.82
N GLN A 50 -6.32 -9.95 -22.52
CA GLN A 50 -5.23 -10.13 -23.50
C GLN A 50 -5.50 -11.22 -24.53
N MET A 51 -6.32 -12.24 -24.23
CA MET A 51 -6.54 -13.46 -25.02
C MET A 51 -7.05 -13.26 -26.46
N SER A 52 -7.07 -12.02 -26.97
CA SER A 52 -7.67 -11.64 -28.25
C SER A 52 -6.73 -11.04 -29.30
N THR A 53 -5.42 -10.87 -29.04
CA THR A 53 -4.48 -10.32 -30.04
C THR A 53 -3.52 -11.40 -30.58
N SER A 54 -3.35 -11.49 -31.89
CA SER A 54 -2.40 -12.39 -32.56
C SER A 54 -1.01 -11.79 -32.76
N ASP A 55 -0.87 -10.45 -32.68
CA ASP A 55 0.39 -9.75 -32.86
C ASP A 55 1.42 -10.13 -31.77
N SER A 56 2.59 -10.61 -32.21
CA SER A 56 3.64 -11.11 -31.33
C SER A 56 4.27 -10.00 -30.50
N CYS A 57 4.36 -8.77 -31.02
CA CYS A 57 4.92 -7.68 -30.24
C CYS A 57 3.95 -7.17 -29.17
N THR A 58 2.67 -7.01 -29.51
CA THR A 58 1.63 -6.64 -28.54
C THR A 58 1.54 -7.68 -27.42
N ARG A 59 1.77 -8.97 -27.73
CA ARG A 59 1.90 -10.03 -26.71
C ARG A 59 3.12 -9.84 -25.81
N ARG A 60 4.31 -9.60 -26.36
CA ARG A 60 5.52 -9.35 -25.55
C ARG A 60 5.41 -8.12 -24.66
N LYS A 61 4.93 -6.99 -25.20
CA LYS A 61 4.60 -5.79 -24.40
C LYS A 61 3.56 -6.11 -23.33
N TRP A 62 2.64 -7.00 -23.69
CA TRP A 62 1.73 -7.72 -22.82
C TRP A 62 2.45 -8.18 -21.57
N ASP A 63 3.24 -9.23 -21.79
CA ASP A 63 3.80 -10.10 -20.77
C ASP A 63 4.67 -9.30 -19.79
N VAL A 64 5.53 -8.43 -20.34
CA VAL A 64 6.36 -7.50 -19.54
C VAL A 64 5.51 -6.57 -18.65
N LYS A 65 4.37 -6.06 -19.13
CA LYS A 65 3.49 -5.23 -18.28
C LYS A 65 2.91 -6.03 -17.12
N MET A 66 2.67 -7.31 -17.32
CA MET A 66 2.05 -8.15 -16.30
C MET A 66 3.05 -8.64 -15.28
N ASP A 67 4.26 -8.97 -15.71
CA ASP A 67 5.39 -9.21 -14.84
C ASP A 67 5.66 -7.98 -13.97
N LEU A 68 5.67 -6.78 -14.58
CA LEU A 68 5.80 -5.52 -13.85
C LEU A 68 4.68 -5.31 -12.82
N ASN A 69 3.43 -5.64 -13.17
CA ASN A 69 2.31 -5.55 -12.24
C ASN A 69 2.43 -6.57 -11.09
N GLY A 70 2.89 -7.79 -11.38
CA GLY A 70 3.20 -8.82 -10.38
C GLY A 70 4.29 -8.37 -9.42
N LEU A 71 5.37 -7.77 -9.92
CA LEU A 71 6.44 -7.20 -9.08
C LEU A 71 5.93 -6.05 -8.20
N HIS A 72 5.05 -5.19 -8.75
CA HIS A 72 4.42 -4.13 -7.96
C HIS A 72 3.50 -4.66 -6.85
N LEU A 73 2.79 -5.77 -7.07
CA LEU A 73 2.04 -6.45 -6.02
C LEU A 73 3.00 -7.04 -4.98
N ARG A 74 4.02 -7.77 -5.43
CA ARG A 74 4.99 -8.43 -4.54
C ARG A 74 5.71 -7.43 -3.64
N ARG A 75 6.06 -6.26 -4.18
CA ARG A 75 6.64 -5.16 -3.40
C ARG A 75 5.70 -4.70 -2.29
N ALA A 76 4.41 -4.56 -2.58
CA ALA A 76 3.42 -4.11 -1.61
C ALA A 76 3.28 -5.13 -0.47
N GLU A 77 3.20 -6.41 -0.81
CA GLU A 77 3.17 -7.52 0.16
C GLU A 77 4.39 -7.48 1.09
N LEU A 78 5.61 -7.41 0.54
CA LEU A 78 6.84 -7.41 1.34
C LEU A 78 6.93 -6.19 2.27
N ALA A 79 6.55 -5.00 1.79
CA ALA A 79 6.54 -3.79 2.59
C ALA A 79 5.53 -3.90 3.75
N ARG A 80 4.31 -4.39 3.47
CA ARG A 80 3.29 -4.61 4.48
C ARG A 80 3.74 -5.66 5.49
N ASP A 81 4.19 -6.82 5.02
CA ASP A 81 4.59 -7.94 5.89
C ASP A 81 5.74 -7.55 6.82
N CYS A 82 6.67 -6.71 6.35
CA CYS A 82 7.72 -6.16 7.18
C CYS A 82 7.15 -5.27 8.30
N VAL A 83 6.30 -4.29 7.97
CA VAL A 83 5.71 -3.40 9.01
C VAL A 83 4.83 -4.21 9.97
N GLN A 84 4.06 -5.17 9.46
CA GLN A 84 3.20 -6.04 10.26
C GLN A 84 3.99 -6.87 11.28
N LYS A 85 5.18 -7.35 10.91
CA LYS A 85 6.06 -8.10 11.83
C LYS A 85 6.61 -7.21 12.95
N ASN A 86 6.87 -5.94 12.65
CA ASN A 86 7.44 -4.96 13.58
C ASN A 86 6.38 -4.05 14.21
N ILE A 87 5.09 -4.35 14.06
CA ILE A 87 4.00 -3.47 14.51
C ILE A 87 4.02 -3.20 16.03
N LYS A 88 4.60 -4.11 16.80
CA LYS A 88 4.77 -3.93 18.26
C LYS A 88 5.67 -2.73 18.60
N ASP A 89 6.57 -2.36 17.70
CA ASP A 89 7.48 -1.23 17.84
C ASP A 89 6.85 0.07 17.31
N ALA A 90 5.61 0.04 16.80
CA ALA A 90 4.95 1.21 16.22
C ALA A 90 4.78 2.34 17.23
N ILE A 91 4.44 2.05 18.48
CA ILE A 91 4.32 3.09 19.54
C ILE A 91 5.64 3.83 19.71
N VAL A 92 6.75 3.09 19.80
CA VAL A 92 8.09 3.67 19.95
C VAL A 92 8.49 4.41 18.68
N SER A 93 8.25 3.83 17.51
CA SER A 93 8.55 4.40 16.20
C SER A 93 7.80 5.72 15.97
N GLU A 94 6.49 5.76 16.20
CA GLU A 94 5.66 6.96 16.04
C GLU A 94 6.04 8.08 17.02
N SER A 95 6.54 7.73 18.22
CA SER A 95 7.03 8.72 19.19
C SER A 95 8.24 9.53 18.70
N THR A 96 8.93 9.05 17.65
CA THR A 96 10.06 9.78 17.03
C THR A 96 9.60 10.93 16.13
N LEU A 97 8.31 11.00 15.79
CA LEU A 97 7.75 12.07 14.97
C LEU A 97 7.74 13.39 15.74
N ASN A 98 8.27 14.46 15.14
CA ASN A 98 8.21 15.79 15.72
C ASN A 98 6.80 16.41 15.60
N LYS A 99 6.57 17.55 16.27
CA LYS A 99 5.24 18.20 16.31
C LYS A 99 4.69 18.57 14.92
N ASP A 100 5.56 18.97 14.00
CA ASP A 100 5.14 19.35 12.65
C ASP A 100 4.80 18.12 11.81
N GLN A 101 5.58 17.05 11.93
CA GLN A 101 5.31 15.75 11.33
C GLN A 101 3.99 15.16 11.85
N LEU A 102 3.76 15.19 13.17
CA LEU A 102 2.49 14.76 13.77
C LEU A 102 1.31 15.54 13.20
N ARG A 103 1.42 16.87 13.09
CA ARG A 103 0.35 17.70 12.50
C ARG A 103 0.10 17.34 11.03
N ALA A 104 1.16 17.14 10.26
CA ALA A 104 1.05 16.70 8.87
C ALA A 104 0.37 15.33 8.78
N CYS A 105 0.75 14.38 9.63
CA CYS A 105 0.22 13.03 9.66
C CYS A 105 -1.25 12.98 10.08
N ARG A 106 -1.67 13.76 11.08
CA ARG A 106 -3.10 13.95 11.40
C ARG A 106 -3.89 14.51 10.22
N SER A 107 -3.31 15.43 9.45
CA SER A 107 -3.94 15.95 8.21
C SER A 107 -4.02 14.89 7.12
N VAL A 108 -3.00 14.04 6.96
CA VAL A 108 -3.05 12.91 6.01
C VAL A 108 -4.12 11.90 6.45
N HIS A 109 -4.11 11.50 7.72
CA HIS A 109 -5.05 10.55 8.30
C HIS A 109 -6.51 11.01 8.20
N SER A 110 -6.80 12.28 8.55
CA SER A 110 -8.17 12.83 8.45
C SER A 110 -8.73 12.85 7.02
N LYS A 111 -7.88 13.09 6.01
CA LYS A 111 -8.28 13.00 4.59
C LYS A 111 -8.54 11.57 4.13
N PHE A 112 -8.06 10.61 4.91
CA PHE A 112 -8.04 9.20 4.57
C PHE A 112 -9.19 8.40 5.15
N SER A 113 -10.02 9.02 6.00
CA SER A 113 -11.16 8.44 6.73
C SER A 113 -11.52 7.04 6.22
N PHE A 114 -10.87 6.03 6.81
CA PHE A 114 -10.93 4.63 6.44
C PHE A 114 -12.27 4.01 6.82
N VAL A 115 -13.39 4.70 6.61
CA VAL A 115 -14.73 4.19 6.96
C VAL A 115 -14.91 2.84 6.26
N PRO A 116 -14.95 1.72 7.00
CA PRO A 116 -15.28 0.43 6.44
C PRO A 116 -16.77 0.48 6.16
N GLY A 117 -17.14 0.84 4.92
CA GLY A 117 -18.55 0.97 4.56
C GLY A 117 -18.88 2.07 3.57
N ASN A 118 -17.96 3.02 3.28
CA ASN A 118 -18.19 3.94 2.18
C ASN A 118 -17.79 3.28 0.86
N GLN A 119 -18.61 2.31 0.45
CA GLN A 119 -18.95 2.14 -0.96
C GLN A 119 -19.43 3.50 -1.44
N ARG A 120 -18.50 4.35 -1.89
CA ARG A 120 -18.80 5.55 -2.64
C ARG A 120 -19.68 5.07 -3.78
N ARG A 121 -20.97 5.35 -3.60
CA ARG A 121 -22.11 4.89 -4.38
C ARG A 121 -21.68 4.48 -5.78
N LYS A 122 -21.93 3.22 -6.13
CA LYS A 122 -22.16 2.82 -7.53
C LYS A 122 -23.07 3.88 -8.14
N ARG A 123 -22.50 4.85 -8.86
CA ARG A 123 -23.27 5.63 -9.82
C ARG A 123 -23.65 4.60 -10.86
N SER A 124 -24.90 4.17 -10.79
CA SER A 124 -25.60 3.42 -11.81
C SER A 124 -25.51 4.23 -13.11
N SER A 125 -24.45 4.03 -13.89
CA SER A 125 -24.56 4.21 -15.31
C SER A 125 -25.34 3.01 -15.83
N THR A 126 -26.52 3.30 -16.35
CA THR A 126 -27.33 2.39 -17.15
C THR A 126 -26.47 1.89 -18.32
N ILE A 127 -25.75 0.78 -18.14
CA ILE A 127 -24.96 0.15 -19.21
C ILE A 127 -25.95 -0.59 -20.10
N LYS A 128 -26.24 0.03 -21.26
CA LYS A 128 -26.93 -0.62 -22.37
C LYS A 128 -26.20 -1.93 -22.69
N ARG A 129 -26.96 -3.04 -22.71
CA ARG A 129 -26.50 -4.37 -23.11
C ARG A 129 -25.96 -4.34 -24.54
N GLY A 130 -24.65 -4.24 -24.68
CA GLY A 130 -23.95 -4.34 -25.95
C GLY A 130 -22.43 -4.35 -25.73
N SER A 131 -21.77 -5.47 -26.08
CA SER A 131 -20.32 -5.71 -26.07
C SER A 131 -19.65 -5.97 -24.70
N LYS A 132 -19.63 -7.24 -24.27
CA LYS A 132 -18.84 -7.75 -23.14
C LYS A 132 -17.33 -7.44 -23.23
N LYS A 133 -16.78 -7.18 -24.43
CA LYS A 133 -15.35 -6.93 -24.68
C LYS A 133 -14.94 -5.47 -24.47
N GLY A 134 -15.87 -4.53 -24.65
CA GLY A 134 -15.67 -3.12 -24.29
C GLY A 134 -15.70 -2.91 -22.77
N ASP A 135 -16.55 -3.67 -22.08
CA ASP A 135 -16.69 -3.64 -20.63
C ASP A 135 -15.42 -4.14 -19.90
N SER A 136 -14.77 -5.22 -20.38
CA SER A 136 -13.55 -5.74 -19.73
C SER A 136 -12.34 -4.83 -19.87
N ARG A 137 -12.13 -4.23 -21.06
CA ARG A 137 -11.06 -3.22 -21.28
C ARG A 137 -11.30 -1.97 -20.44
N GLN A 138 -12.55 -1.52 -20.34
CA GLN A 138 -12.92 -0.38 -19.50
C GLN A 138 -12.69 -0.69 -18.01
N LYS A 139 -13.05 -1.89 -17.55
CA LYS A 139 -12.78 -2.37 -16.19
C LYS A 139 -11.28 -2.39 -15.89
N ALA A 140 -10.45 -2.92 -16.80
CA ALA A 140 -9.00 -2.90 -16.65
C ALA A 140 -8.45 -1.46 -16.55
N LEU A 141 -8.94 -0.52 -17.37
CA LEU A 141 -8.55 0.89 -17.30
C LEU A 141 -8.93 1.54 -15.96
N ILE A 142 -10.14 1.29 -15.47
CA ILE A 142 -10.59 1.78 -14.16
C ILE A 142 -9.70 1.19 -13.07
N CYS A 143 -9.43 -0.12 -13.12
CA CYS A 143 -8.60 -0.80 -12.14
C CYS A 143 -7.20 -0.21 -12.04
N ARG A 144 -6.56 0.07 -13.20
CA ARG A 144 -5.25 0.74 -13.24
C ARG A 144 -5.28 2.14 -12.60
N LYS A 145 -6.34 2.92 -12.86
CA LYS A 145 -6.50 4.26 -12.28
C LYS A 145 -6.67 4.19 -10.77
N ASP A 146 -7.54 3.31 -10.30
CA ASP A 146 -7.83 3.13 -8.87
C ASP A 146 -6.58 2.65 -8.12
N THR A 147 -5.89 1.64 -8.64
CA THR A 147 -4.63 1.14 -8.06
C THR A 147 -3.57 2.24 -7.98
N LYS A 148 -3.44 3.10 -9.00
CA LYS A 148 -2.53 4.26 -8.95
C LYS A 148 -2.90 5.25 -7.84
N ILE A 149 -4.19 5.49 -7.62
CA ILE A 149 -4.67 6.35 -6.54
C ILE A 149 -4.31 5.72 -5.19
N TRP A 150 -4.59 4.43 -5.00
CA TRP A 150 -4.26 3.69 -3.79
C TRP A 150 -2.75 3.68 -3.50
N HIS A 151 -1.90 3.50 -4.51
CA HIS A 151 -0.44 3.61 -4.37
C HIS A 151 -0.02 4.98 -3.83
N LYS A 152 -0.52 6.05 -4.45
CA LYS A 152 -0.22 7.42 -3.99
C LYS A 152 -0.67 7.63 -2.55
N GLN A 153 -1.88 7.16 -2.27
CA GLN A 153 -2.49 7.19 -0.96
C GLN A 153 -1.60 6.49 0.08
N CYS A 154 -1.32 5.20 -0.06
CA CYS A 154 -0.53 4.46 0.93
C CYS A 154 0.89 5.00 1.04
N SER A 155 1.45 5.57 -0.04
CA SER A 155 2.75 6.24 0.00
C SER A 155 2.76 7.53 0.84
N GLU A 156 1.64 8.25 0.95
CA GLU A 156 1.55 9.41 1.84
C GLU A 156 1.45 8.96 3.31
N LEU A 157 0.71 7.89 3.59
CA LEU A 157 0.64 7.30 4.93
C LEU A 157 1.96 6.65 5.36
N ALA A 158 2.72 6.09 4.43
CA ALA A 158 4.03 5.52 4.73
C ALA A 158 4.95 6.53 5.42
N LYS A 159 4.90 7.80 5.03
CA LYS A 159 5.69 8.88 5.65
C LYS A 159 5.35 9.11 7.13
N CYS A 160 4.19 8.64 7.58
CA CYS A 160 3.70 8.74 8.95
C CYS A 160 3.94 7.48 9.77
N CYS A 161 4.43 6.41 9.15
CA CYS A 161 4.85 5.20 9.83
C CYS A 161 6.36 5.04 9.69
N PRO A 162 7.17 5.44 10.69
CA PRO A 162 8.62 5.44 10.54
C PRO A 162 9.23 4.04 10.35
N LEU A 163 8.53 2.98 10.78
CA LEU A 163 8.89 1.58 10.46
C LEU A 163 9.03 1.32 8.95
N THR A 164 8.38 2.12 8.10
CA THR A 164 8.48 1.95 6.65
C THR A 164 9.88 2.21 6.12
N GLU A 165 10.67 3.07 6.75
CA GLU A 165 12.06 3.35 6.34
C GLU A 165 12.95 2.12 6.52
N ASP A 166 12.89 1.49 7.69
CA ASP A 166 13.63 0.26 7.98
C ASP A 166 13.20 -0.88 7.04
N CYS A 167 11.89 -0.93 6.75
CA CYS A 167 11.31 -1.93 5.86
C CYS A 167 11.63 -1.71 4.37
N LYS A 168 12.21 -0.58 3.95
CA LYS A 168 12.60 -0.37 2.54
C LYS A 168 13.64 -1.37 2.08
N VAL A 169 14.54 -1.79 2.98
CA VAL A 169 15.61 -2.76 2.67
C VAL A 169 15.04 -4.06 2.12
N ASN A 170 13.91 -4.53 2.66
CA ASN A 170 13.24 -5.76 2.23
C ASN A 170 12.66 -5.67 0.81
N THR A 171 12.54 -4.48 0.24
CA THR A 171 11.98 -4.26 -1.10
C THR A 171 13.04 -3.93 -2.14
N LYS A 172 14.32 -3.82 -1.77
CA LYS A 172 15.39 -3.34 -2.64
C LYS A 172 15.55 -4.20 -3.91
N GLU A 173 15.63 -5.52 -3.75
CA GLU A 173 15.77 -6.45 -4.88
C GLU A 173 14.57 -6.36 -5.84
N ILE A 174 13.34 -6.36 -5.31
CA ILE A 174 12.13 -6.21 -6.13
C ILE A 174 12.11 -4.83 -6.84
N MET A 175 12.62 -3.78 -6.21
CA MET A 175 12.74 -2.47 -6.85
C MET A 175 13.72 -2.46 -8.04
N GLU A 176 14.81 -3.21 -7.94
CA GLU A 176 15.75 -3.41 -9.05
C GLU A 176 15.09 -4.19 -10.19
N GLN A 177 14.34 -5.25 -9.89
CA GLN A 177 13.55 -6.00 -10.88
C GLN A 177 12.49 -5.10 -11.56
N ILE A 178 11.79 -4.26 -10.80
CA ILE A 178 10.83 -3.29 -11.33
C ILE A 178 11.52 -2.31 -12.29
N PHE A 179 12.73 -1.85 -11.96
CA PHE A 179 13.48 -0.94 -12.82
C PHE A 179 13.84 -1.60 -14.15
N GLU A 180 14.31 -2.85 -14.10
CA GLU A 180 14.69 -3.61 -15.28
C GLU A 180 13.48 -3.93 -16.18
N GLU A 181 12.35 -4.38 -15.62
CA GLU A 181 11.13 -4.61 -16.39
C GLU A 181 10.58 -3.32 -17.03
N ARG A 182 10.71 -2.18 -16.34
CA ARG A 182 10.37 -0.87 -16.94
C ARG A 182 11.29 -0.51 -18.10
N ARG A 183 12.57 -0.89 -18.03
CA ARG A 183 13.53 -0.69 -19.12
C ARG A 183 13.15 -1.54 -20.32
N LYS A 184 12.96 -2.86 -20.13
CA LYS A 184 12.48 -3.78 -21.17
C LYS A 184 11.21 -3.27 -21.84
N LEU A 185 10.25 -2.76 -21.05
CA LEU A 185 9.01 -2.21 -21.61
C LEU A 185 9.23 -0.97 -22.48
N ARG A 186 10.16 -0.08 -22.10
CA ARG A 186 10.53 1.07 -22.94
C ARG A 186 11.19 0.62 -24.23
N ASP A 187 12.16 -0.28 -24.14
CA ASP A 187 12.87 -0.82 -25.29
C ASP A 187 11.90 -1.51 -26.27
N LEU A 188 10.92 -2.26 -25.78
CA LEU A 188 9.86 -2.83 -26.62
C LEU A 188 8.96 -1.77 -27.25
N ASN A 189 8.69 -0.65 -26.57
CA ASN A 189 7.88 0.44 -27.13
C ASN A 189 8.61 1.16 -28.26
N GLU A 190 9.93 1.28 -28.19
CA GLU A 190 10.77 1.88 -29.22
C GLU A 190 10.97 0.92 -30.40
N ASN A 191 11.25 -0.36 -30.14
CA ASN A 191 11.62 -1.32 -31.18
C ASN A 191 10.44 -2.01 -31.87
N CYS A 192 9.23 -1.88 -31.32
CA CYS A 192 8.02 -2.33 -32.00
C CYS A 192 7.15 -1.16 -32.39
N HIS A 193 7.29 -0.77 -33.65
CA HIS A 193 6.34 0.07 -34.36
C HIS A 193 5.22 -0.81 -34.94
N ASN A 194 3.98 -0.30 -34.88
CA ASN A 194 2.85 -0.86 -35.61
C ASN A 194 2.96 -0.47 -37.09
#